data_AF-A0A1V4SPY4-F1
#
_entry.id   AF-A0A1V4SPY4-F1
#
_cell.length_a   1.000
_cell.length_b   1.000
_cell.length_c   1.000
_cell.angle_alpha   90.00
_cell.angle_beta   90.00
_cell.angle_gamma   90.00
#
_symmetry.space_group_name_H-M   'P 1'
#
loop_
_entity.id
_entity.type
_entity.pdbx_description
1 polymer ?
#
loop_
_entity_poly.entity_id
_entity_poly.type
_entity_poly.pdbx_seq_one_letter_code
_entity_poly.pdbx_strand_id
1 'polypeptide(L)'
;MNNTAFGVQLVGWGLVIFGTVFSIAVAVNAGNQVTGLAGIIVSVALGTLLIGFGEIIYLVNKLVENKIAPADSMIAPVNSTDEAEAPEESN
;
A
#
# COMPACT_ATOMS: atom_id res chain seq x y z
N MET A 1 4.88 4.35 -7.59
CA MET A 1 4.73 3.91 -6.18
C MET A 1 4.08 5.06 -5.42
N ASN A 2 3.10 4.80 -4.56
CA ASN A 2 2.43 5.85 -3.77
C ASN A 2 3.43 6.43 -2.76
N ASN A 3 3.51 7.76 -2.63
CA ASN A 3 4.51 8.45 -1.80
C ASN A 3 4.47 7.96 -0.33
N THR A 4 3.30 7.57 0.15
CA THR A 4 3.09 7.02 1.50
C THR A 4 3.75 5.64 1.69
N ALA A 5 3.66 4.76 0.70
CA ALA A 5 4.26 3.42 0.78
C ALA A 5 5.79 3.49 0.76
N PHE A 6 6.35 4.39 -0.05
CA PHE A 6 7.79 4.67 -0.07
C PHE A 6 8.28 5.25 1.27
N GLY A 7 7.51 6.18 1.86
CA GLY A 7 7.83 6.75 3.17
C GLY A 7 7.86 5.70 4.29
N VAL A 8 6.88 4.80 4.34
CA VAL A 8 6.82 3.73 5.34
C VAL A 8 7.98 2.74 5.19
N GLN A 9 8.35 2.40 3.95
CA GLN A 9 9.52 1.55 3.69
C GLN A 9 10.83 2.22 4.14
N LEU A 10 11.01 3.51 3.84
CA LEU A 10 12.19 4.26 4.25
C LEU A 10 12.30 4.32 5.78
N VAL A 11 11.20 4.59 6.48
CA VAL A 11 11.16 4.60 7.95
C VAL A 11 11.44 3.22 8.52
N GLY A 12 10.87 2.16 7.95
CA GLY A 12 11.11 0.79 8.38
C GLY A 12 12.58 0.38 8.27
N TRP A 13 13.20 0.58 7.10
CA TRP A 13 14.63 0.32 6.91
C TRP A 13 15.51 1.21 7.78
N GLY A 14 15.15 2.49 7.93
CA GLY A 14 15.83 3.43 8.83
C GLY A 14 15.84 2.93 10.26
N LEU A 15 14.72 2.39 10.75
CA LEU A 15 14.60 1.83 12.10
C LEU A 15 15.45 0.57 12.28
N VAL A 16 15.52 -0.31 11.28
CA VAL A 16 16.41 -1.49 11.31
C VAL A 16 17.88 -1.06 11.42
N ILE A 17 18.32 -0.15 10.56
CA ILE A 17 19.72 0.29 10.50
C ILE A 17 20.09 1.02 11.79
N PHE A 18 19.29 2.01 12.19
CA PHE A 18 19.51 2.80 13.38
C PHE A 18 19.50 1.93 14.64
N GLY A 19 18.49 1.07 14.76
CA GLY A 19 18.36 0.17 15.90
C GLY A 19 19.51 -0.83 16.00
N THR A 20 20.03 -1.30 14.87
CA THR A 20 21.21 -2.18 14.85
C THR A 20 22.46 -1.44 15.36
N VAL A 21 22.75 -0.25 14.83
CA VAL A 21 23.92 0.55 15.26
C VAL A 21 23.82 0.93 16.74
N PHE A 22 22.64 1.36 17.18
CA PHE A 22 22.40 1.69 18.58
C PHE A 22 22.58 0.47 19.49
N SER A 23 22.08 -0.69 19.08
CA SER A 23 22.20 -1.92 19.87
C SER A 23 23.64 -2.39 20.00
N ILE A 24 24.48 -2.21 18.98
CA ILE A 24 25.93 -2.47 19.07
C ILE A 24 26.57 -1.54 20.10
N ALA A 25 26.25 -0.25 20.07
CA ALA A 25 26.77 0.71 21.04
C ALA A 25 26.35 0.35 22.48
N VAL A 26 25.10 -0.07 22.68
CA VAL A 26 24.60 -0.56 23.97
C VAL A 26 25.34 -1.83 24.41
N ALA A 27 25.57 -2.78 23.50
CA ALA A 27 26.29 -4.02 23.79
C ALA A 27 27.72 -3.76 24.28
N VAL A 28 28.41 -2.84 23.60
CA VAL A 28 29.77 -2.43 23.93
C VAL A 28 29.80 -1.71 25.28
N ASN A 29 28.86 -0.78 25.51
CA ASN A 29 28.81 -0.02 26.76
C ASN A 29 28.39 -0.88 27.97
N ALA A 30 27.48 -1.85 27.78
CA ALA A 30 27.04 -2.75 28.83
C ALA A 30 27.99 -3.94 29.06
N GLY A 31 28.96 -4.16 28.16
CA GLY A 31 29.81 -5.36 28.17
C GLY A 31 29.05 -6.67 27.98
N ASN A 32 27.79 -6.60 27.51
CA ASN A 32 26.91 -7.75 27.39
C ASN A 32 26.38 -7.89 25.96
N GLN A 33 26.83 -8.94 25.27
CA GLN A 33 26.42 -9.25 23.90
C GLN A 33 24.95 -9.66 23.80
N VAL A 34 24.36 -10.23 24.87
CA VAL A 34 22.95 -10.65 24.88
C VAL A 34 22.03 -9.44 24.78
N THR A 35 22.34 -8.35 25.48
CA THR A 35 21.58 -7.09 25.40
C THR A 35 21.65 -6.47 24.02
N GLY A 36 22.83 -6.51 23.39
CA GLY A 36 23.02 -6.08 22.00
C GLY A 36 22.19 -6.89 21.02
N LEU A 37 22.25 -8.21 21.12
CA LEU A 37 21.49 -9.10 20.25
C LEU A 37 19.98 -8.89 20.40
N ALA A 38 19.49 -8.74 21.63
CA ALA A 38 18.09 -8.45 21.90
C ALA A 38 17.64 -7.14 21.24
N GLY A 39 18.46 -6.08 21.33
CA GLY A 39 18.17 -4.81 20.66
C GLY A 39 18.10 -4.92 19.14
N ILE A 40 18.99 -5.70 18.52
CA ILE A 40 18.96 -5.96 17.08
C ILE A 40 17.67 -6.69 16.70
N ILE A 41 17.30 -7.76 17.41
CA ILE A 41 16.10 -8.55 17.13
C ILE A 41 14.85 -7.67 17.19
N VAL A 42 14.72 -6.85 18.24
CA VAL A 42 13.57 -5.94 18.40
C VAL A 42 13.52 -4.93 17.27
N SER A 43 14.66 -4.35 16.89
CA SER A 43 14.74 -3.36 15.81
C SER A 43 14.36 -3.97 14.46
N VAL A 44 14.84 -5.18 14.16
CA VAL A 44 14.46 -5.92 12.95
C VAL A 44 12.97 -6.24 12.95
N ALA A 45 12.42 -6.74 14.06
CA ALA A 45 11.01 -7.08 14.17
C ALA A 45 10.09 -5.86 13.97
N LEU A 46 10.42 -4.73 14.58
CA LEU A 46 9.65 -3.49 14.42
C LEU A 46 9.79 -2.92 13.00
N GLY A 47 11.00 -2.95 12.42
CA GLY A 47 11.23 -2.46 11.07
C GLY A 47 10.49 -3.28 10.01
N THR A 48 10.54 -4.62 10.11
CA THR A 48 9.81 -5.50 9.18
C THR A 48 8.30 -5.39 9.36
N LEU A 49 7.80 -5.22 10.59
CA LEU A 49 6.39 -4.97 10.86
C LEU A 49 5.91 -3.69 10.17
N LEU A 50 6.67 -2.59 10.27
CA LEU A 50 6.34 -1.33 9.62
C LEU A 50 6.32 -1.46 8.10
N ILE A 51 7.32 -2.11 7.52
CA ILE A 51 7.39 -2.38 6.07
C ILE A 51 6.16 -3.20 5.63
N GLY A 52 5.85 -4.29 6.33
CA GLY A 52 4.72 -5.16 6.03
C GLY A 52 3.37 -4.46 6.17
N PHE A 53 3.18 -3.63 7.21
CA PHE A 53 1.98 -2.81 7.35
C PHE A 53 1.81 -1.81 6.19
N GLY A 54 2.91 -1.21 5.72
CA GLY A 54 2.88 -0.34 4.55
C GLY A 54 2.39 -1.05 3.28
N GLU A 55 2.84 -2.28 3.06
CA GLU A 55 2.37 -3.11 1.94
C GLU A 55 0.88 -3.48 2.06
N ILE A 56 0.43 -3.85 3.26
CA ILE A 56 -0.97 -4.17 3.52
C ILE A 56 -1.86 -2.95 3.24
N ILE A 57 -1.49 -1.77 3.72
CA ILE A 57 -2.24 -0.53 3.47
C ILE A 57 -2.30 -0.22 1.97
N TYR A 58 -1.18 -0.37 1.25
CA TYR A 58 -1.17 -0.20 -0.19
C TYR A 58 -2.13 -1.16 -0.89
N LEU A 59 -2.13 -2.43 -0.49
CA LEU A 59 -2.98 -3.47 -1.08
C LEU A 59 -4.46 -3.22 -0.78
N VAL A 60 -4.80 -2.79 0.44
CA VAL A 60 -6.15 -2.40 0.84
C VAL A 60 -6.62 -1.16 0.07
N ASN A 61 -5.80 -0.11 -0.03
CA ASN A 61 -6.15 1.09 -0.80
C ASN A 61 -6.43 0.75 -2.26
N LYS A 62 -5.61 -0.13 -2.86
CA LYS A 62 -5.83 -0.59 -4.24
C LYS A 62 -7.11 -1.42 -4.39
N LEU A 63 -7.43 -2.27 -3.40
CA LEU A 63 -8.69 -3.03 -3.36
C LEU A 63 -9.91 -2.11 -3.23
N VAL A 64 -9.80 -1.05 -2.42
CA VAL A 64 -10.86 -0.05 -2.24
C VAL A 64 -11.04 0.78 -3.50
N GLU A 65 -9.96 1.31 -4.09
CA GLU A 65 -10.02 2.04 -5.38
C GLU A 65 -10.66 1.21 -6.49
N ASN A 66 -10.31 -0.08 -6.60
CA ASN A 66 -10.94 -0.98 -7.58
C ASN A 66 -12.42 -1.27 -7.31
N LYS A 67 -12.89 -1.17 -6.06
CA LYS A 67 -14.32 -1.32 -5.73
C LYS A 67 -15.12 -0.03 -5.90
N ILE A 68 -14.46 1.13 -5.95
CA ILE A 68 -15.06 2.44 -6.19
C ILE A 68 -14.71 2.94 -7.60
N ALA A 69 -14.22 2.08 -8.51
CA ALA A 69 -14.26 2.39 -9.93
C ALA A 69 -15.73 2.65 -10.27
N PRO A 70 -16.13 3.90 -10.56
CA PRO A 70 -17.52 4.24 -10.68
C PRO A 70 -18.10 3.44 -11.83
N ALA A 71 -19.30 2.91 -11.63
CA ALA A 71 -20.15 2.36 -12.69
C ALA A 71 -20.60 3.44 -13.70
N ASP A 72 -19.82 4.52 -13.89
CA ASP A 72 -20.15 5.68 -14.71
C ASP A 72 -19.50 5.66 -16.10
N SER A 73 -18.77 4.61 -16.48
CA SER A 73 -18.26 4.46 -17.86
C SER A 73 -19.09 3.53 -18.75
N MET A 74 -20.31 3.16 -18.34
CA MET A 74 -21.29 2.55 -19.23
C MET A 74 -22.56 3.40 -19.26
N ILE A 75 -22.39 4.71 -19.49
CA ILE A 75 -23.39 5.44 -20.27
C ILE A 75 -23.31 4.81 -21.66
N ALA A 76 -24.19 3.83 -21.91
CA ALA A 76 -24.53 3.44 -23.26
C ALA A 76 -24.79 4.73 -24.03
N PRO A 77 -24.19 4.96 -25.21
CA PRO A 77 -24.69 6.00 -26.07
C PRO A 77 -26.16 5.63 -26.32
N VAL A 78 -27.07 6.34 -25.66
CA VAL A 78 -28.47 6.41 -26.06
C VAL A 78 -28.43 7.16 -27.38
N ASN A 79 -28.08 6.43 -28.44
CA ASN A 79 -28.41 6.81 -29.78
C ASN A 79 -29.92 6.64 -29.87
N SER A 80 -30.65 7.70 -29.52
CA SER A 80 -32.05 7.87 -29.85
C SER A 80 -32.18 7.97 -31.37
N THR A 81 -31.99 6.84 -32.05
CA THR A 81 -32.52 6.60 -33.39
C THR A 81 -33.87 5.92 -33.19
N ASP A 82 -34.84 6.70 -32.73
CA ASP A 82 -36.23 6.47 -33.11
C ASP A 82 -36.40 7.08 -34.51
N GLU A 83 -35.83 6.38 -35.50
CA GLU A 83 -36.28 6.45 -36.88
C GLU A 83 -37.04 5.15 -37.14
N ALA A 84 -38.22 5.06 -36.53
CA ALA A 84 -39.27 4.14 -36.93
C ALA A 84 -40.19 4.89 -37.90
N GLU A 85 -39.74 5.11 -39.14
CA GLU A 85 -40.66 5.29 -40.25
C GLU A 85 -41.23 3.90 -40.59
N ALA A 86 -42.47 3.68 -40.16
CA ALA A 86 -43.27 2.56 -40.62
C ALA A 86 -43.56 2.72 -42.12
N PRO A 87 -43.54 1.64 -42.92
CA PRO A 87 -44.02 1.70 -44.29
C PRO A 87 -45.54 1.92 -44.29
N GLU A 88 -45.99 3.05 -44.86
CA GLU A 88 -47.41 3.22 -45.19
C GLU A 88 -47.76 2.35 -46.39
N GLU A 89 -48.62 1.35 -46.16
CA GLU A 89 -49.40 0.69 -47.20
C GLU A 89 -50.60 1.57 -47.62
N SER A 90 -50.99 1.42 -48.89
CA SER A 90 -52.30 1.69 -49.53
C SER A 90 -52.48 2.98 -50.35
N ASN A 91 -52.35 2.82 -51.68
CA ASN A 91 -53.52 2.67 -52.58
C ASN A 91 -53.09 2.04 -53.92
#